data_AF-A0A1H1LBT5-F1
#
_entry.id   AF-A0A1H1LBT5-F1
#
_cell.length_a   1.000
_cell.length_b   1.000
_cell.length_c   1.000
_cell.angle_alpha   90.00
_cell.angle_beta   90.00
_cell.angle_gamma   90.00
#
_symmetry.space_group_name_H-M   'P 1'
#
loop_
_entity.id
_entity.type
_entity.pdbx_description
1 polymer ?
#
loop_
_entity_poly.entity_id
_entity_poly.type
_entity_poly.pdbx_seq_one_letter_code
_entity_poly.pdbx_strand_id
1 'polypeptide(L)'
;MADEPPADLTAEQKRWAFFGSTLFLTAVGFLGFAVAEGVMLAFAIGWVVLLAFGYAGSLSRARGDFAHPLFKGQVMIHFVVLGLLVALILKGPPA
;
A
#
# COMPACT_ATOMS: atom_id res chain seq x y z
N MET A 1 -25.24 -21.00 -19.81
CA MET A 1 -25.03 -19.57 -20.11
C MET A 1 -23.53 -19.42 -20.18
N ALA A 2 -22.95 -19.10 -21.34
CA ALA A 2 -21.51 -18.88 -21.40
C ALA A 2 -21.23 -17.62 -20.59
N ASP A 3 -20.48 -17.75 -19.49
CA ASP A 3 -20.05 -16.60 -18.69
C ASP A 3 -19.19 -15.71 -19.59
N GLU A 4 -19.67 -14.50 -19.87
CA GLU A 4 -18.84 -13.48 -20.50
C GLU A 4 -17.61 -13.24 -19.61
N PRO A 5 -16.40 -13.09 -20.19
CA PRO A 5 -15.22 -12.79 -19.40
C PRO A 5 -15.46 -11.49 -18.62
N PRO A 6 -15.03 -11.42 -17.35
CA PRO A 6 -15.22 -10.22 -16.56
C PRO A 6 -14.64 -9.01 -17.30
N ALA A 7 -15.38 -7.90 -17.25
CA ALA A 7 -14.95 -6.67 -17.90
C ALA A 7 -13.53 -6.29 -17.45
N ASP A 8 -12.67 -5.95 -18.42
CA ASP A 8 -11.31 -5.49 -18.13
C ASP A 8 -11.32 -4.21 -17.29
N LEU A 9 -10.30 -4.03 -16.48
CA LEU A 9 -10.13 -2.84 -15.66
C LEU A 9 -9.92 -1.61 -16.56
N THR A 10 -10.51 -0.49 -16.15
CA THR A 10 -10.23 0.80 -16.80
C THR A 10 -8.75 1.18 -16.63
N ALA A 11 -8.24 2.06 -17.50
CA ALA A 11 -6.87 2.55 -17.40
C ALA A 11 -6.59 3.23 -16.04
N GLU A 12 -7.60 3.89 -15.46
CA GLU A 12 -7.50 4.49 -14.14
C GLU A 12 -7.40 3.43 -13.04
N GLN A 13 -8.26 2.41 -13.07
CA GLN A 13 -8.20 1.29 -12.12
C GLN A 13 -6.85 0.58 -12.17
N LYS A 14 -6.31 0.33 -13.37
CA LYS A 14 -4.97 -0.26 -13.55
C LYS A 14 -3.88 0.60 -12.91
N ARG A 15 -3.94 1.92 -13.09
CA ARG A 15 -2.98 2.86 -12.51
C ARG A 15 -3.01 2.84 -10.98
N TRP A 16 -4.21 2.85 -10.38
CA TRP A 16 -4.33 2.82 -8.93
C TRP A 16 -4.00 1.46 -8.33
N ALA A 17 -4.34 0.37 -9.01
CA ALA A 17 -3.88 -0.96 -8.64
C ALA A 17 -2.35 -1.04 -8.63
N PHE A 18 -1.68 -0.51 -9.66
CA PHE A 18 -0.22 -0.44 -9.74
C PHE A 18 0.38 0.36 -8.57
N PHE A 19 -0.17 1.53 -8.25
CA PHE A 19 0.32 2.32 -7.11
C PHE A 19 0.13 1.60 -5.77
N GLY A 20 -1.05 1.01 -5.55
CA GLY A 20 -1.31 0.23 -4.34
C GLY A 20 -0.39 -0.99 -4.22
N SER A 21 -0.22 -1.77 -5.29
CA SER A 21 0.68 -2.93 -5.28
C SER A 21 2.14 -2.51 -5.07
N THR A 22 2.57 -1.40 -5.67
CA THR A 22 3.93 -0.87 -5.48
C THR A 22 4.18 -0.55 -4.01
N LEU A 23 3.27 0.21 -3.37
CA LEU A 23 3.38 0.51 -1.93
C LEU A 23 3.37 -0.73 -1.05
N PHE A 24 2.49 -1.69 -1.35
CA PHE A 24 2.43 -2.94 -0.60
C PHE A 24 3.73 -3.73 -0.68
N LEU A 25 4.28 -3.89 -1.90
CA LEU A 25 5.55 -4.56 -2.11
C LEU A 25 6.72 -3.80 -1.48
N THR A 26 6.69 -2.46 -1.49
CA THR A 26 7.68 -1.64 -0.76
C THR A 26 7.62 -1.93 0.75
N ALA A 27 6.43 -2.00 1.35
CA ALA A 27 6.29 -2.31 2.76
C ALA A 27 6.76 -3.72 3.11
N VAL A 28 6.47 -4.72 2.25
CA VAL A 28 6.97 -6.10 2.42
C VAL A 28 8.50 -6.16 2.30
N GLY A 29 9.08 -5.47 1.31
CA GLY A 29 10.52 -5.37 1.16
C GLY A 29 11.18 -4.69 2.36
N PHE A 30 10.57 -3.61 2.87
CA PHE A 30 11.02 -2.93 4.08
C PHE A 30 10.90 -3.82 5.32
N LEU A 31 9.87 -4.66 5.42
CA LEU A 31 9.77 -5.67 6.48
C LEU A 31 10.90 -6.68 6.39
N GLY A 32 11.24 -7.17 5.20
CA GLY A 32 12.39 -8.06 5.01
C GLY A 32 13.70 -7.43 5.49
N PHE A 33 13.93 -6.17 5.14
CA PHE A 33 15.06 -5.38 5.64
C PHE A 33 15.04 -5.22 7.17
N ALA A 34 13.90 -4.82 7.74
CA ALA A 34 13.74 -4.62 9.18
C ALA A 34 13.98 -5.90 9.99
N VAL A 35 13.58 -7.06 9.45
CA VAL A 35 13.85 -8.38 10.05
C VAL A 35 15.36 -8.70 9.98
N ALA A 36 16.01 -8.44 8.85
CA ALA A 36 17.44 -8.73 8.68
C ALA A 36 18.33 -7.88 9.60
N GLU A 37 18.01 -6.59 9.74
CA GLU A 37 18.81 -5.63 10.51
C GLU A 37 18.36 -5.49 11.98
N GLY A 38 17.20 -6.02 12.34
CA GLY A 38 16.65 -5.88 13.70
C GLY A 38 16.19 -4.46 14.05
N VAL A 39 15.98 -3.59 13.07
CA VAL A 39 15.57 -2.19 13.27
C VAL A 39 14.13 -1.94 12.82
N MET A 40 13.42 -1.06 13.51
CA MET A 40 12.07 -0.61 13.12
C MET A 40 11.02 -1.73 12.95
N LEU A 41 11.27 -2.93 13.51
CA LEU A 41 10.47 -4.12 13.26
C LEU A 41 8.98 -3.93 13.59
N ALA A 42 8.66 -3.31 14.72
CA ALA A 42 7.28 -3.04 15.12
C ALA A 42 6.55 -2.15 14.10
N PHE A 43 7.23 -1.12 13.59
CA PHE A 43 6.67 -0.25 12.55
C PHE A 43 6.48 -1.02 11.24
N ALA A 44 7.48 -1.79 10.80
CA ALA A 44 7.40 -2.54 9.55
C ALA A 44 6.25 -3.58 9.55
N ILE A 45 6.12 -4.35 10.65
CA ILE A 45 5.01 -5.29 10.82
C ILE A 45 3.67 -4.54 10.79
N GLY A 46 3.55 -3.48 11.59
CA GLY A 46 2.32 -2.69 11.66
C GLY A 46 1.94 -2.10 10.30
N TRP A 47 2.92 -1.61 9.55
CA TRP A 47 2.68 -0.99 8.25
C TRP A 47 2.16 -1.99 7.20
N VAL A 48 2.75 -3.18 7.13
CA VAL A 48 2.24 -4.27 6.25
C VAL A 48 0.82 -4.66 6.63
N VAL A 49 0.54 -4.82 7.92
CA VAL A 49 -0.80 -5.15 8.44
C VAL A 49 -1.81 -4.06 8.06
N LEU A 50 -1.46 -2.79 8.26
CA LEU A 50 -2.32 -1.65 7.92
C LEU A 50 -2.61 -1.59 6.42
N LEU A 51 -1.62 -1.79 5.56
CA LEU A 51 -1.83 -1.85 4.10
C LEU A 51 -2.74 -3.02 3.71
N ALA A 52 -2.48 -4.22 4.24
CA ALA A 52 -3.26 -5.41 3.91
C ALA A 52 -4.75 -5.23 4.26
N PHE A 53 -5.05 -4.87 5.52
CA PHE A 53 -6.43 -4.69 5.96
C PHE A 53 -7.07 -3.41 5.43
N GLY A 54 -6.30 -2.32 5.27
CA GLY A 54 -6.75 -1.07 4.69
C GLY A 54 -7.17 -1.23 3.23
N TYR A 55 -6.35 -1.90 2.42
CA TYR A 55 -6.66 -2.18 1.02
C TYR A 55 -7.80 -3.19 0.88
N ALA A 56 -7.75 -4.32 1.58
CA ALA A 56 -8.83 -5.31 1.55
C ALA A 56 -10.17 -4.70 2.00
N GLY A 57 -10.16 -3.95 3.10
CA GLY A 57 -11.36 -3.31 3.64
C GLY A 57 -11.91 -2.19 2.76
N SER A 58 -11.04 -1.39 2.12
CA SER A 58 -11.49 -0.34 1.20
C SER A 58 -12.02 -0.91 -0.11
N LEU A 59 -11.35 -1.92 -0.69
CA LEU A 59 -11.81 -2.61 -1.91
C LEU A 59 -13.11 -3.37 -1.69
N SER A 60 -13.26 -4.05 -0.55
CA SER A 60 -14.51 -4.73 -0.19
C SER A 60 -15.69 -3.76 -0.18
N ARG A 61 -15.54 -2.59 0.47
CA ARG A 61 -16.58 -1.55 0.49
C ARG A 61 -16.76 -0.86 -0.87
N ALA A 62 -15.71 -0.81 -1.69
CA ALA A 62 -15.74 -0.28 -3.04
C ALA A 62 -16.22 -1.30 -4.10
N ARG A 63 -16.64 -2.51 -3.70
CA ARG A 63 -17.03 -3.60 -4.61
C ARG A 63 -15.94 -3.91 -5.66
N GLY A 64 -14.68 -3.86 -5.25
CA GLY A 64 -13.52 -4.15 -6.11
C GLY A 64 -13.07 -3.00 -7.02
N ASP A 65 -13.69 -1.82 -6.92
CA ASP A 65 -13.27 -0.67 -7.73
C ASP A 65 -12.00 0.01 -7.20
N PHE A 66 -10.88 -0.22 -7.90
CA PHE A 66 -9.59 0.43 -7.61
C PHE A 66 -9.58 1.95 -7.86
N ALA A 67 -10.54 2.50 -8.62
CA ALA A 67 -10.67 3.94 -8.81
C ALA A 67 -11.56 4.60 -7.74
N HIS A 68 -12.11 3.82 -6.81
CA HIS A 68 -13.00 4.34 -5.78
C HIS A 68 -12.25 5.24 -4.79
N PRO A 69 -12.84 6.36 -4.32
CA PRO A 69 -12.21 7.28 -3.38
C PRO A 69 -11.68 6.62 -2.09
N LEU A 70 -12.36 5.58 -1.60
CA LEU A 70 -11.90 4.82 -0.42
C LEU A 70 -10.54 4.15 -0.65
N PHE A 71 -10.35 3.48 -1.79
CA PHE A 71 -9.08 2.82 -2.10
C PHE A 71 -8.00 3.86 -2.41
N LYS A 72 -8.31 4.88 -3.22
CA LYS A 72 -7.38 5.99 -3.51
C LYS A 72 -6.91 6.67 -2.23
N GLY A 73 -7.82 6.96 -1.30
CA GLY A 73 -7.49 7.55 0.00
C GLY A 73 -6.52 6.67 0.79
N GLN A 74 -6.73 5.35 0.80
CA GLN A 74 -5.78 4.40 1.40
C GLN A 74 -4.42 4.44 0.70
N VAL A 75 -4.36 4.43 -0.63
CA VAL A 75 -3.09 4.52 -1.36
C VAL A 75 -2.36 5.84 -1.01
N MET A 76 -3.08 6.96 -0.99
CA MET A 76 -2.50 8.29 -0.72
C MET A 76 -1.97 8.43 0.70
N ILE A 77 -2.71 8.00 1.73
CA ILE A 77 -2.20 8.10 3.10
C ILE A 77 -0.92 7.27 3.30
N HIS A 78 -0.80 6.14 2.61
CA HIS A 78 0.41 5.32 2.70
C HIS A 78 1.58 5.90 1.90
N PHE A 79 1.34 6.66 0.83
CA PHE A 79 2.40 7.49 0.23
C PHE A 79 2.87 8.60 1.17
N VAL A 80 1.96 9.21 1.93
CA VAL A 80 2.35 10.18 2.98
C VAL A 80 3.21 9.50 4.04
N VAL A 81 2.82 8.31 4.52
CA VAL A 81 3.61 7.52 5.47
C VAL A 81 5.00 7.19 4.89
N LEU A 82 5.08 6.74 3.64
CA LEU A 82 6.36 6.47 2.97
C LEU A 82 7.22 7.74 2.87
N GLY A 83 6.64 8.87 2.48
CA GLY A 83 7.36 10.14 2.41
C GLY A 83 7.91 10.59 3.76
N LEU A 84 7.12 10.47 4.82
CA LEU A 84 7.56 10.77 6.19
C LEU A 84 8.65 9.80 6.66
N LEU A 85 8.54 8.52 6.36
CA LEU A 85 9.58 7.52 6.67
C LEU A 85 10.90 7.90 5.98
N VAL A 86 10.87 8.20 4.68
CA VAL A 86 12.05 8.64 3.93
C VAL A 86 12.63 9.92 4.54
N ALA A 87 11.80 10.90 4.86
CA ALA A 87 12.26 12.14 5.50
C ALA A 87 12.95 11.88 6.85
N LEU A 88 12.42 10.98 7.68
CA LEU A 88 13.05 10.60 8.96
C LEU A 88 14.40 9.91 8.76
N ILE A 89 14.51 9.02 7.78
CA ILE A 89 15.77 8.35 7.43
C ILE A 89 16.81 9.38 6.94
N LEU A 90 16.41 10.31 6.07
CA LEU A 90 17.30 11.34 5.51
C LEU A 90 17.71 12.39 6.55
N LYS A 91 16.84 12.71 7.53
CA LYS A 91 17.15 13.67 8.59
C LYS A 91 18.35 13.23 9.45
N GLY A 92 18.52 11.91 9.66
CA GLY A 92 19.52 11.37 10.57
C GLY A 92 19.31 11.75 12.05
N PRO A 93 20.15 11.24 12.97
CA PRO A 93 20.17 11.64 14.37
C PRO A 93 20.50 13.15 14.51
N PRO A 94 19.97 13.85 15.53
CA PRO A 94 20.51 15.16 15.87
C PRO A 94 22.00 15.02 16.18
N ALA A 95 22.81 15.93 15.61
CA ALA A 95 24.25 16.01 15.82
C ALA A 95 24.59 16.37 17.27
#